data_AF-A0A1V5L750-F1
#
_entry.id   AF-A0A1V5L750-F1
#
_cell.length_a   1.000
_cell.length_b   1.000
_cell.length_c   1.000
_cell.angle_alpha   90.00
_cell.angle_beta   90.00
_cell.angle_gamma   90.00
#
_symmetry.space_group_name_H-M   'P 1'
#
loop_
_entity.id
_entity.type
_entity.pdbx_description
1 polymer ?
#
loop_
_entity_poly.entity_id
_entity_poly.type
_entity_poly.pdbx_seq_one_letter_code
_entity_poly.pdbx_strand_id
1 'polypeptide(L)'
;MNEADEVVVVVDALRKNDPETDDIIEALGHKQIKAILLLNKVDRADKQRLLNLAKKLFDTGVFKEVFMVSAMNGEGVEDFKNKIKSLMPEGPFYYDEDQITDMPLRMFASEVVREKLFLNLREELPYSLTVETDNFKEEEKGIRIEMTIYVEKEGQKKIILGKNGSFIKKIGQSARLELQEILESKVNLFLFVKVKENWQEDKTRYTSQGLKFD
;
A
#
# COMPACT_ATOMS: atom_id res chain seq x y z
N MET A 1 -10.08 14.20 2.49
CA MET A 1 -11.30 13.42 2.81
C MET A 1 -12.55 13.95 2.11
N ASN A 2 -12.52 15.07 1.37
CA ASN A 2 -13.71 15.63 0.71
C ASN A 2 -14.08 14.97 -0.64
N GLU A 3 -13.39 13.90 -1.05
CA GLU A 3 -13.61 13.22 -2.34
C GLU A 3 -14.12 11.78 -2.18
N ALA A 4 -14.27 11.28 -0.96
CA ALA A 4 -14.71 9.91 -0.71
C ALA A 4 -16.23 9.87 -0.51
N ASP A 5 -16.93 9.06 -1.32
CA ASP A 5 -18.36 8.80 -1.15
C ASP A 5 -18.63 7.96 0.12
N GLU A 6 -17.70 7.07 0.47
CA GLU A 6 -17.79 6.19 1.63
C GLU A 6 -16.44 6.07 2.34
N VAL A 7 -16.47 5.99 3.68
CA VAL A 7 -15.25 5.86 4.49
C VAL A 7 -15.29 4.53 5.21
N VAL A 8 -14.24 3.73 5.04
CA VAL A 8 -14.08 2.43 5.68
C VAL A 8 -12.85 2.47 6.58
N VAL A 9 -13.03 2.14 7.85
CA VAL A 9 -11.91 2.00 8.79
C VAL A 9 -11.65 0.52 9.01
N VAL A 10 -10.44 0.09 8.63
CA VAL A 10 -10.00 -1.29 8.83
C VAL A 10 -9.29 -1.40 10.16
N VAL A 11 -9.77 -2.31 11.02
CA VAL A 11 -9.17 -2.57 12.34
C VAL A 11 -8.72 -4.03 12.42
N ASP A 12 -7.51 -4.25 12.92
CA ASP A 12 -6.99 -5.59 13.20
C ASP A 12 -7.64 -6.14 14.49
N ALA A 13 -8.48 -7.17 14.36
CA ALA A 13 -9.17 -7.79 15.50
C ALA A 13 -8.23 -8.40 16.55
N LEU A 14 -6.96 -8.65 16.21
CA LEU A 14 -5.96 -9.24 17.10
C LEU A 14 -5.19 -8.19 17.91
N ARG A 15 -5.23 -6.92 17.51
CA ARG A 15 -4.55 -5.83 18.24
C ARG A 15 -5.32 -5.57 19.55
N LYS A 16 -4.59 -5.47 20.67
CA LYS A 16 -5.20 -5.25 22.01
C LYS A 16 -5.21 -3.77 22.40
N ASN A 17 -4.09 -3.10 22.17
CA ASN A 17 -3.92 -1.68 22.38
C ASN A 17 -3.63 -1.06 21.01
N ASP A 18 -4.49 -0.16 20.58
CA ASP A 18 -4.42 0.43 19.25
C ASP A 18 -4.74 1.92 19.30
N PRO A 19 -3.81 2.74 19.84
CA PRO A 19 -4.02 4.18 19.97
C PRO A 19 -4.23 4.85 18.61
N GLU A 20 -3.65 4.32 17.54
CA GLU A 20 -3.88 4.80 16.17
C GLU A 20 -5.35 4.69 15.76
N THR A 21 -6.02 3.59 16.12
CA THR A 21 -7.47 3.44 15.89
C THR A 21 -8.27 4.44 16.72
N ASP A 22 -7.86 4.69 17.97
CA ASP A 22 -8.52 5.69 18.82
C ASP A 22 -8.37 7.12 18.24
N ASP A 23 -7.18 7.47 17.71
CA ASP A 23 -6.92 8.75 17.03
C ASP A 23 -7.78 8.92 15.77
N ILE A 24 -7.96 7.85 14.98
CA ILE A 24 -8.84 7.85 13.80
C ILE A 24 -10.29 8.09 14.22
N ILE A 25 -10.76 7.42 15.28
CA ILE A 25 -12.14 7.57 15.79
C ILE A 25 -12.36 9.00 16.27
N GLU A 26 -11.41 9.57 17.00
CA GLU A 26 -11.47 10.96 17.45
C GLU A 26 -11.54 11.92 16.25
N ALA A 27 -10.68 11.73 15.25
CA ALA A 27 -10.67 12.55 14.03
C ALA A 27 -11.98 12.45 13.24
N LEU A 28 -12.59 11.27 13.15
CA LEU A 28 -13.90 11.06 12.53
C LEU A 28 -15.01 11.79 13.32
N GLY A 29 -14.96 11.72 14.65
CA GLY A 29 -15.88 12.42 15.55
C GLY A 29 -15.84 13.93 15.37
N HIS A 30 -14.65 14.53 15.39
CA HIS A 30 -14.46 15.98 15.16
C HIS A 30 -14.98 16.43 13.80
N LYS A 31 -14.76 15.61 12.76
CA LYS A 31 -15.22 15.90 11.39
C LYS A 31 -16.69 15.50 11.14
N GLN A 32 -17.35 14.89 12.11
CA GLN A 32 -18.72 14.37 12.00
C GLN A 32 -18.92 13.39 10.82
N ILE A 33 -17.88 12.64 10.48
CA ILE A 33 -17.92 11.65 9.40
C ILE A 33 -18.36 10.30 9.98
N LYS A 34 -19.39 9.70 9.38
CA LYS A 34 -19.79 8.31 9.69
C LYS A 34 -19.06 7.34 8.77
N ALA A 35 -18.41 6.33 9.36
CA ALA A 35 -17.66 5.32 8.63
C ALA A 35 -18.27 3.92 8.76
N ILE A 36 -17.88 3.01 7.88
CA ILE A 36 -18.07 1.56 8.05
C ILE A 36 -16.86 1.01 8.80
N LEU A 37 -17.12 0.20 9.85
CA LEU A 37 -16.07 -0.52 10.55
C LEU A 37 -15.83 -1.87 9.86
N LEU A 38 -14.60 -2.13 9.43
CA LEU A 38 -14.17 -3.41 8.87
C LEU A 38 -13.17 -4.09 9.80
N LEU A 39 -13.64 -5.06 10.58
CA LEU A 39 -12.79 -5.87 11.46
C LEU A 39 -12.12 -6.98 10.64
N ASN A 40 -10.81 -6.91 10.47
CA ASN A 40 -10.04 -7.89 9.71
C ASN A 40 -9.36 -8.93 10.63
N LYS A 41 -8.93 -10.05 10.04
CA LYS A 41 -8.24 -11.19 10.70
C LYS A 41 -9.12 -11.96 11.68
N VAL A 42 -10.44 -12.04 11.41
CA VAL A 42 -11.40 -12.71 12.29
C VAL A 42 -11.17 -14.22 12.37
N ASP A 43 -10.48 -14.81 11.40
CA ASP A 43 -10.07 -16.22 11.36
C ASP A 43 -9.15 -16.62 12.53
N ARG A 44 -8.53 -15.65 13.19
CA ARG A 44 -7.61 -15.86 14.32
C ARG A 44 -8.13 -15.30 15.64
N ALA A 45 -9.26 -14.61 15.64
CA ALA A 45 -9.83 -13.96 16.82
C ALA A 45 -10.83 -14.88 17.52
N ASP A 46 -10.88 -14.84 18.86
CA ASP A 46 -11.95 -15.52 19.58
C ASP A 46 -13.27 -14.75 19.45
N LYS A 47 -14.39 -15.49 19.33
CA LYS A 47 -15.72 -14.90 19.07
C LYS A 47 -16.14 -13.87 20.13
N GLN A 48 -15.86 -14.15 21.40
CA GLN A 48 -16.26 -13.26 22.50
C GLN A 48 -15.53 -11.92 22.44
N ARG A 49 -14.22 -11.96 22.20
CA ARG A 49 -13.41 -10.76 22.02
C ARG A 49 -13.83 -9.98 20.79
N LEU A 50 -14.11 -10.65 19.68
CA LEU A 50 -14.53 -10.00 18.44
C LEU A 50 -15.85 -9.24 18.64
N LEU A 51 -16.83 -9.86 19.29
CA LEU A 51 -18.10 -9.21 19.63
C LEU A 51 -17.91 -8.02 20.59
N ASN A 52 -17.07 -8.17 21.62
CA ASN A 52 -16.78 -7.09 22.56
C ASN A 52 -16.07 -5.91 21.87
N LEU A 53 -15.13 -6.18 20.96
CA LEU A 53 -14.42 -5.18 20.17
C LEU A 53 -15.38 -4.45 19.22
N ALA A 54 -16.19 -5.20 18.47
CA ALA A 54 -17.21 -4.64 17.58
C ALA A 54 -18.14 -3.71 18.34
N LYS A 55 -18.67 -4.16 19.48
CA LYS A 55 -19.54 -3.35 20.34
C LYS A 55 -18.83 -2.10 20.84
N LYS A 56 -17.62 -2.25 21.42
CA LYS A 56 -16.83 -1.11 21.94
C LYS A 56 -16.66 -0.03 20.88
N LEU A 57 -16.26 -0.42 19.67
CA LEU A 57 -16.00 0.52 18.58
C LEU A 57 -17.30 1.10 18.04
N PHE A 58 -18.33 0.29 17.83
CA PHE A 58 -19.63 0.78 17.35
C PHE A 58 -20.28 1.78 18.32
N ASP A 59 -20.17 1.54 19.63
CA ASP A 59 -20.72 2.40 20.69
C ASP A 59 -20.07 3.80 20.74
N THR A 60 -18.92 4.02 20.08
CA THR A 60 -18.34 5.37 19.88
C THR A 60 -19.26 6.28 19.05
N GLY A 61 -20.16 5.66 18.29
CA GLY A 61 -21.12 6.36 17.44
C GLY A 61 -20.52 6.86 16.13
N VAL A 62 -19.22 6.73 15.85
CA VAL A 62 -18.67 7.17 14.55
C VAL A 62 -18.92 6.15 13.44
N PHE A 63 -19.27 4.90 13.79
CA PHE A 63 -19.55 3.85 12.83
C PHE A 63 -21.05 3.66 12.59
N LYS A 64 -21.43 3.48 11.31
CA LYS A 64 -22.82 3.21 10.92
C LYS A 64 -23.12 1.74 10.66
N GLU A 65 -22.09 0.94 10.40
CA GLU A 65 -22.20 -0.49 10.10
C GLU A 65 -20.89 -1.20 10.45
N VAL A 66 -20.96 -2.50 10.73
CA VAL A 66 -19.80 -3.33 11.08
C VAL A 66 -19.74 -4.56 10.19
N PHE A 67 -18.60 -4.79 9.56
CA PHE A 67 -18.26 -6.00 8.83
C PHE A 67 -17.10 -6.72 9.50
N MET A 68 -17.15 -8.05 9.44
CA MET A 68 -16.14 -8.95 9.99
C MET A 68 -15.59 -9.78 8.84
N VAL A 69 -14.28 -9.68 8.58
CA VAL A 69 -13.66 -10.32 7.42
C VAL A 69 -12.35 -11.01 7.76
N SER A 70 -12.04 -12.04 6.98
CA SER A 70 -10.68 -12.54 6.84
C SER A 70 -10.21 -12.19 5.43
N ALA A 71 -9.46 -11.10 5.28
CA ALA A 71 -8.92 -10.71 3.97
C ALA A 71 -7.99 -11.78 3.39
N MET A 72 -7.37 -12.60 4.25
CA MET A 72 -6.48 -13.69 3.83
C MET A 72 -7.25 -14.88 3.24
N ASN A 73 -8.41 -15.22 3.82
CA ASN A 73 -9.18 -16.41 3.44
C ASN A 73 -10.44 -16.07 2.61
N GLY A 74 -10.77 -14.80 2.45
CA GLY A 74 -11.95 -14.31 1.72
C GLY A 74 -13.26 -14.31 2.53
N GLU A 75 -13.26 -14.78 3.79
CA GLU A 75 -14.45 -14.81 4.64
C GLU A 75 -15.03 -13.40 4.84
N GLY A 76 -16.34 -13.23 4.60
CA GLY A 76 -17.06 -11.96 4.74
C GLY A 76 -16.72 -10.88 3.70
N VAL A 77 -15.71 -11.10 2.85
CA VAL A 77 -15.27 -10.10 1.86
C VAL A 77 -16.33 -9.87 0.79
N GLU A 78 -17.03 -10.92 0.35
CA GLU A 78 -18.05 -10.77 -0.70
C GLU A 78 -19.29 -10.00 -0.19
N ASP A 79 -19.72 -10.25 1.05
CA ASP A 79 -20.81 -9.49 1.66
C ASP A 79 -20.44 -8.00 1.82
N PHE A 80 -19.20 -7.73 2.24
CA PHE A 80 -18.68 -6.37 2.30
C PHE A 80 -18.64 -5.71 0.92
N LYS A 81 -18.14 -6.40 -0.12
CA LYS A 81 -18.13 -5.89 -1.50
C LYS A 81 -19.53 -5.58 -2.01
N ASN A 82 -20.49 -6.47 -1.76
CA ASN A 82 -21.89 -6.26 -2.13
C ASN A 82 -22.48 -5.03 -1.43
N LYS A 83 -22.12 -4.81 -0.15
CA LYS A 83 -22.53 -3.60 0.55
C LYS A 83 -21.93 -2.35 -0.08
N ILE A 84 -20.61 -2.31 -0.29
CA ILE A 84 -19.96 -1.15 -0.90
C ILE A 84 -20.58 -0.85 -2.27
N LYS A 85 -20.79 -1.88 -3.10
CA LYS A 85 -21.47 -1.75 -4.39
C LYS A 85 -22.85 -1.11 -4.26
N SER A 86 -23.63 -1.47 -3.24
CA SER A 86 -24.97 -0.89 -3.01
C SER A 86 -24.95 0.58 -2.56
N LEU A 87 -23.82 1.05 -2.05
CA LEU A 87 -23.62 2.43 -1.60
C LEU A 87 -23.01 3.33 -2.69
N MET A 88 -22.47 2.74 -3.76
CA MET A 88 -21.86 3.50 -4.85
C MET A 88 -22.90 4.35 -5.57
N PRO A 89 -22.65 5.65 -5.80
CA PRO A 89 -23.52 6.48 -6.60
C PRO A 89 -23.52 5.98 -8.05
N GLU A 90 -24.65 6.13 -8.73
CA GLU A 90 -24.70 5.92 -10.17
C GLU A 90 -23.84 6.98 -10.88
N GLY A 91 -23.00 6.54 -11.81
CA GLY A 91 -22.09 7.43 -12.54
C GLY A 91 -21.43 6.72 -13.70
N PRO A 92 -20.79 7.47 -14.61
CA PRO A 92 -19.97 6.89 -15.66
C PRO A 92 -18.76 6.17 -15.05
N PHE A 93 -18.26 5.16 -15.75
CA PHE A 93 -16.91 4.67 -15.48
C PHE A 93 -15.91 5.78 -15.78
N TYR A 94 -15.15 6.18 -14.76
CA TYR A 94 -14.08 7.17 -14.90
C TYR A 94 -12.77 6.56 -15.44
N TYR A 95 -12.66 5.22 -15.39
CA TYR A 95 -11.50 4.43 -15.80
C TYR A 95 -11.96 3.22 -16.61
N ASP A 96 -11.13 2.74 -17.53
CA ASP A 96 -11.41 1.55 -18.34
C ASP A 96 -11.42 0.27 -17.48
N GLU A 97 -12.15 -0.78 -17.91
CA GLU A 97 -12.28 -2.03 -17.14
C GLU A 97 -10.93 -2.73 -16.87
N ASP A 98 -9.97 -2.60 -17.80
CA ASP A 98 -8.64 -3.19 -17.70
C ASP A 98 -7.66 -2.30 -16.90
N GLN A 99 -8.07 -1.08 -16.53
CA GLN A 99 -7.24 -0.14 -15.82
C GLN A 99 -7.24 -0.45 -14.31
N ILE A 100 -6.32 -1.33 -13.89
CA ILE A 100 -6.16 -1.72 -12.48
C ILE A 100 -5.74 -0.53 -11.59
N THR A 101 -5.06 0.48 -12.15
CA THR A 101 -4.62 1.68 -11.43
C THR A 101 -4.58 2.93 -12.33
N ASP A 102 -4.86 4.09 -11.75
CA ASP A 102 -4.64 5.42 -12.33
C ASP A 102 -3.18 5.91 -12.16
N MET A 103 -2.34 5.14 -11.47
CA MET A 103 -0.94 5.47 -11.29
C MET A 103 -0.22 5.48 -12.63
N PRO A 104 0.56 6.53 -12.94
CA PRO A 104 1.47 6.53 -14.08
C PRO A 104 2.36 5.27 -14.05
N LEU A 105 2.54 4.59 -15.20
CA LEU A 105 3.33 3.34 -15.31
C LEU A 105 4.71 3.42 -14.61
N ARG A 106 5.33 4.60 -14.61
CA ARG A 106 6.58 4.90 -13.89
C ARG A 106 6.48 4.68 -12.37
N MET A 107 5.37 5.05 -11.76
CA MET A 107 5.11 4.90 -10.32
C MET A 107 4.75 3.45 -10.01
N PHE A 108 3.93 2.83 -10.86
CA PHE A 108 3.64 1.42 -10.73
C PHE A 108 4.92 0.56 -10.76
N ALA A 109 5.85 0.87 -11.66
CA ALA A 109 7.12 0.15 -11.76
C ALA A 109 7.96 0.25 -10.47
N SER A 110 8.01 1.43 -9.84
CA SER A 110 8.67 1.59 -8.54
C SER A 110 7.98 0.81 -7.43
N GLU A 111 6.65 0.68 -7.45
CA GLU A 111 5.89 -0.11 -6.49
C GLU A 111 6.18 -1.60 -6.58
N VAL A 112 6.30 -2.16 -7.79
CA VAL A 112 6.71 -3.56 -7.97
C VAL A 112 8.07 -3.84 -7.33
N VAL A 113 9.06 -2.95 -7.54
CA VAL A 113 10.38 -3.11 -6.92
C VAL A 113 10.30 -2.94 -5.39
N ARG A 114 9.52 -1.97 -4.91
CA ARG A 114 9.30 -1.72 -3.48
C ARG A 114 8.69 -2.92 -2.78
N GLU A 115 7.70 -3.56 -3.40
CA GLU A 115 7.08 -4.79 -2.89
C GLU A 115 8.10 -5.92 -2.78
N LYS A 116 8.95 -6.15 -3.80
CA LYS A 116 9.98 -7.20 -3.74
C LYS A 116 11.00 -6.93 -2.64
N LEU A 117 11.37 -5.67 -2.43
CA LEU A 117 12.20 -5.29 -1.28
C LEU A 117 11.48 -5.60 0.04
N PHE A 118 10.21 -5.19 0.17
CA PHE A 118 9.40 -5.39 1.37
C PHE A 118 9.29 -6.87 1.77
N LEU A 119 9.01 -7.75 0.80
CA LEU A 119 8.85 -9.20 1.04
C LEU A 119 10.15 -9.92 1.43
N ASN A 120 11.31 -9.35 1.08
CA ASN A 120 12.61 -10.02 1.30
C ASN A 120 13.44 -9.39 2.41
N LEU A 121 13.14 -8.14 2.80
CA LEU A 121 13.77 -7.46 3.90
C LEU A 121 13.10 -7.83 5.23
N ARG A 122 13.84 -7.66 6.32
CA ARG A 122 13.36 -7.91 7.69
C ARG A 122 13.41 -6.61 8.49
N GLU A 123 12.77 -6.64 9.66
CA GLU A 123 12.80 -5.55 10.63
C GLU A 123 12.24 -4.24 10.03
N GLU A 124 12.77 -3.09 10.41
CA GLU A 124 12.27 -1.77 10.01
C GLU A 124 12.78 -1.29 8.64
N LEU A 125 13.70 -2.04 8.02
CA LEU A 125 14.32 -1.68 6.74
C LEU A 125 13.35 -1.39 5.58
N PRO A 126 12.22 -2.12 5.44
CA PRO A 126 11.26 -1.83 4.38
C PRO A 126 10.66 -0.43 4.45
N TYR A 127 10.60 0.16 5.65
CA TYR A 127 10.00 1.47 5.88
C TYR A 127 11.02 2.62 5.79
N SER A 128 12.32 2.30 5.91
CA SER A 128 13.43 3.27 5.79
C SER A 128 14.00 3.37 4.36
N LEU A 129 13.24 2.94 3.34
CA LEU A 129 13.64 3.04 1.94
C LEU A 129 12.53 3.60 1.05
N THR A 130 12.94 4.13 -0.09
CA THR A 130 12.02 4.45 -1.20
C THR A 130 12.66 4.07 -2.53
N VAL A 131 11.82 3.83 -3.53
CA VAL A 131 12.24 3.49 -4.89
C VAL A 131 11.73 4.59 -5.81
N GLU A 132 12.63 5.17 -6.60
CA GLU A 132 12.28 6.18 -7.60
C GLU A 132 12.67 5.71 -8.99
N THR A 133 11.78 5.93 -9.95
CA THR A 133 12.05 5.69 -11.36
C THR A 133 12.75 6.91 -11.95
N ASP A 134 14.06 6.76 -12.22
CA ASP A 134 14.90 7.81 -12.80
C ASP A 134 14.63 7.97 -14.30
N ASN A 135 14.45 6.84 -14.99
CA ASN A 135 14.30 6.80 -16.43
C ASN A 135 13.37 5.65 -16.85
N PHE A 136 12.43 5.94 -17.73
CA PHE A 136 11.53 4.96 -18.33
C PHE A 136 11.45 5.28 -19.82
N LYS A 137 12.04 4.42 -20.65
CA LYS A 137 12.13 4.62 -22.11
C LYS A 137 11.72 3.36 -22.84
N GLU A 138 10.80 3.53 -23.78
CA GLU A 138 10.55 2.52 -24.81
C GLU A 138 11.69 2.57 -25.84
N GLU A 139 12.28 1.41 -26.11
CA GLU A 139 13.32 1.19 -27.11
C GLU A 139 12.86 0.10 -28.09
N GLU A 140 13.51 -0.01 -29.25
CA GLU A 140 13.17 -1.01 -30.27
C GLU A 140 13.13 -2.46 -29.74
N LYS A 141 13.90 -2.75 -28.68
CA LYS A 141 14.05 -4.10 -28.10
C LYS A 141 13.27 -4.31 -26.80
N GLY A 142 12.38 -3.38 -26.44
CA GLY A 142 11.58 -3.40 -25.22
C GLY A 142 11.76 -2.14 -24.38
N ILE A 143 11.43 -2.22 -23.10
CA ILE A 143 11.39 -1.09 -22.19
C ILE A 143 12.66 -1.08 -21.33
N ARG A 144 13.40 0.03 -21.36
CA ARG A 144 14.51 0.30 -20.45
C ARG A 144 13.99 1.08 -19.24
N ILE A 145 14.21 0.53 -18.05
CA ILE A 145 13.80 1.17 -16.79
C ILE A 145 15.01 1.28 -15.87
N GLU A 146 15.30 2.50 -15.42
CA GLU A 146 16.35 2.78 -14.44
C GLU A 146 15.71 3.32 -13.18
N MET A 147 16.05 2.73 -12.04
CA MET A 147 15.51 3.12 -10.75
C MET A 147 16.61 3.25 -9.71
N THR A 148 16.42 4.18 -8.78
CA THR A 148 17.26 4.34 -7.60
C THR A 148 16.47 3.96 -6.35
N ILE A 149 17.03 3.03 -5.57
CA ILE A 149 16.63 2.71 -4.21
C ILE A 149 17.39 3.63 -3.27
N TYR A 150 16.67 4.50 -2.58
CA TYR A 150 17.22 5.37 -1.57
C TYR A 150 17.09 4.74 -0.19
N VAL A 151 18.16 4.82 0.58
CA VAL A 151 18.22 4.39 1.98
C VAL A 151 18.88 5.48 2.82
N GLU A 152 18.66 5.46 4.13
CA GLU A 152 19.14 6.50 5.04
C GLU A 152 20.58 6.29 5.49
N LYS A 153 21.03 5.04 5.61
CA LYS A 153 22.33 4.69 6.21
C LYS A 153 23.14 3.76 5.30
N GLU A 154 24.48 3.91 5.32
CA GLU A 154 25.39 3.06 4.53
C GLU A 154 25.28 1.57 4.90
N GLY A 155 24.95 1.26 6.15
CA GLY A 155 24.66 -0.12 6.58
C GLY A 155 23.48 -0.73 5.81
N GLN A 156 22.41 0.03 5.62
CA GLN A 156 21.22 -0.40 4.87
C GLN A 156 21.58 -0.63 3.39
N LYS A 157 22.38 0.26 2.80
CA LYS A 157 22.86 0.10 1.42
C LYS A 157 23.64 -1.22 1.24
N LYS A 158 24.50 -1.57 2.20
CA LYS A 158 25.22 -2.87 2.18
C LYS A 158 24.25 -4.06 2.24
N ILE A 159 23.17 -3.94 3.01
CA ILE A 159 22.13 -4.98 3.11
C ILE A 159 21.38 -5.12 1.77
N ILE A 160 20.94 -4.00 1.17
CA ILE A 160 20.26 -4.00 -0.13
C ILE A 160 21.16 -4.55 -1.25
N LEU A 161 22.45 -4.22 -1.25
CA LEU A 161 23.37 -4.82 -2.23
C LEU A 161 23.54 -6.32 -1.96
N GLY A 162 23.70 -6.70 -0.70
CA GLY A 162 24.05 -8.06 -0.30
C GLY A 162 25.47 -8.45 -0.73
N LYS A 163 25.93 -9.63 -0.27
CA LYS A 163 27.26 -10.12 -0.62
C LYS A 163 27.42 -10.23 -2.14
N ASN A 164 28.40 -9.52 -2.70
CA ASN A 164 28.66 -9.47 -4.15
C ASN A 164 27.45 -9.06 -5.01
N GLY A 165 26.54 -8.23 -4.49
CA GLY A 165 25.34 -7.81 -5.25
C GLY A 165 24.26 -8.88 -5.35
N SER A 166 24.36 -9.98 -4.59
CA SER A 166 23.43 -11.12 -4.69
C SER A 166 21.99 -10.76 -4.34
N PHE A 167 21.78 -9.89 -3.34
CA PHE A 167 20.43 -9.52 -2.92
C PHE A 167 19.76 -8.61 -3.95
N ILE A 168 20.43 -7.52 -4.35
CA ILE A 168 19.88 -6.61 -5.38
C ILE A 168 19.65 -7.33 -6.72
N LYS A 169 20.50 -8.31 -7.07
CA LYS A 169 20.30 -9.16 -8.26
C LYS A 169 19.03 -10.00 -8.14
N LYS A 170 18.77 -10.60 -6.98
CA LYS A 170 17.53 -11.36 -6.72
C LYS A 170 16.30 -10.47 -6.87
N ILE A 171 16.32 -9.29 -6.24
CA ILE A 171 15.24 -8.29 -6.31
C ILE A 171 14.99 -7.86 -7.76
N GLY A 172 16.05 -7.49 -8.49
CA GLY A 172 15.94 -7.08 -9.88
C GLY A 172 15.43 -8.19 -10.79
N GLN A 173 15.79 -9.45 -10.54
CA GLN A 173 15.27 -10.58 -11.30
C GLN A 173 13.77 -10.80 -11.06
N SER A 174 13.32 -10.80 -9.81
CA SER A 174 11.90 -10.97 -9.49
C SER A 174 11.05 -9.81 -10.00
N ALA A 175 11.49 -8.57 -9.79
CA ALA A 175 10.75 -7.40 -10.24
C ALA A 175 10.69 -7.31 -11.77
N ARG A 176 11.79 -7.63 -12.47
CA ARG A 176 11.80 -7.63 -13.94
C ARG A 176 10.81 -8.64 -14.53
N LEU A 177 10.71 -9.83 -13.97
CA LEU A 177 9.79 -10.86 -14.48
C LEU A 177 8.34 -10.37 -14.42
N GLU A 178 7.93 -9.85 -13.27
CA GLU A 178 6.58 -9.31 -13.08
C GLU A 178 6.33 -8.06 -13.94
N LEU A 179 7.30 -7.14 -14.05
CA LEU A 179 7.16 -5.99 -14.94
C LEU A 179 7.03 -6.41 -16.42
N GLN A 180 7.66 -7.50 -16.84
CA GLN A 180 7.48 -8.02 -18.20
C GLN A 180 6.09 -8.59 -18.43
N GLU A 181 5.51 -9.24 -17.43
CA GLU A 181 4.14 -9.77 -17.50
C GLU A 181 3.13 -8.62 -17.60
N ILE A 182 3.30 -7.61 -16.77
CA ILE A 182 2.37 -6.47 -16.67
C ILE A 182 2.48 -5.54 -17.89
N LEU A 183 3.70 -5.31 -18.39
CA LEU A 183 3.93 -4.42 -19.54
C LEU A 183 3.86 -5.15 -20.89
N GLU A 184 3.62 -6.46 -20.88
CA GLU A 184 3.60 -7.35 -22.05
C GLU A 184 4.80 -7.13 -23.01
N SER A 185 5.94 -6.75 -22.44
CA SER A 185 7.11 -6.32 -23.20
C SER A 185 8.39 -6.75 -22.49
N LYS A 186 9.49 -6.86 -23.23
CA LYS A 186 10.79 -7.18 -22.65
C LYS A 186 11.27 -5.99 -21.81
N VAL A 187 11.67 -6.24 -20.57
CA VAL A 187 12.13 -5.19 -19.64
C VAL A 187 13.62 -5.35 -19.37
N ASN A 188 14.37 -4.26 -19.57
CA ASN A 188 15.76 -4.11 -19.12
C ASN A 188 15.78 -3.21 -17.87
N LEU A 189 15.72 -3.85 -16.69
CA LEU A 189 15.67 -3.16 -15.40
C LEU A 189 17.08 -2.93 -14.82
N PHE A 190 17.41 -1.68 -14.53
CA PHE A 190 18.61 -1.26 -13.83
C PHE A 190 18.25 -0.70 -12.46
N LEU A 191 18.83 -1.28 -11.40
CA LEU A 191 18.63 -0.84 -10.03
C LEU A 191 19.92 -0.28 -9.45
N PHE A 192 19.85 0.91 -8.89
CA PHE A 192 20.92 1.57 -8.17
C PHE A 192 20.56 1.71 -6.69
N VAL A 193 21.56 1.71 -5.80
CA VAL A 193 21.33 1.95 -4.37
C VAL A 193 22.15 3.16 -3.94
N LYS A 194 21.48 4.20 -3.44
CA LYS A 194 22.11 5.44 -2.98
C LYS A 194 21.74 5.69 -1.52
N VAL A 195 22.71 6.18 -0.74
CA VAL A 195 22.43 6.73 0.58
C VAL A 195 22.04 8.18 0.44
N LYS A 196 20.90 8.55 1.03
CA LYS A 196 20.45 9.93 1.15
C LYS A 196 19.86 10.07 2.55
N GLU A 197 20.56 10.77 3.42
CA GLU A 197 20.06 11.08 4.76
C GLU A 197 18.80 11.96 4.66
N ASN A 198 17.87 11.78 5.60
CA ASN A 198 16.62 12.53 5.71
C ASN A 198 15.79 12.58 4.42
N TRP A 199 15.87 11.53 3.60
CA TRP A 199 15.13 11.50 2.34
C TRP A 199 13.61 11.55 2.55
N GLN A 200 13.13 11.10 3.72
CA GLN A 200 11.73 11.18 4.14
C GLN A 200 11.25 12.62 4.38
N GLU A 201 12.17 13.55 4.69
CA GLU A 201 11.87 14.96 4.97
C GLU A 201 11.94 15.84 3.71
N ASP A 202 12.36 15.27 2.58
CA ASP A 202 12.49 15.99 1.31
C ASP A 202 11.11 16.26 0.68
N LYS A 203 10.57 17.44 1.00
CA LYS A 203 9.24 17.90 0.57
C LYS A 203 9.01 17.89 -0.94
N THR A 204 10.07 17.91 -1.76
CA THR A 204 9.92 17.85 -3.22
C THR A 204 9.41 16.50 -3.73
N ARG A 205 9.49 15.44 -2.91
CA ARG A 205 9.10 14.07 -3.29
C ARG A 205 7.62 13.73 -3.17
N TYR A 206 6.85 14.44 -2.34
CA TYR A 206 5.40 14.22 -2.28
C TYR A 206 4.77 14.47 -3.67
N THR A 207 5.27 15.49 -4.38
CA THR A 207 4.86 15.82 -5.75
C THR A 207 5.18 14.72 -6.77
N SER A 208 6.31 14.01 -6.63
CA SER A 208 6.68 12.92 -7.56
C SER A 208 5.92 11.61 -7.29
N GLN A 209 5.41 11.43 -6.06
CA GLN A 209 4.54 10.33 -5.64
C GLN A 209 3.04 10.63 -5.85
N GLY A 210 2.68 11.75 -6.47
CA GLY A 210 1.28 12.16 -6.68
C GLY A 210 0.55 12.62 -5.42
N LEU A 211 1.26 12.78 -4.30
CA LEU A 211 0.71 13.24 -3.03
C LEU A 211 0.78 14.79 -2.99
N LYS A 212 -0.39 15.44 -2.95
CA LYS A 212 -0.48 16.87 -2.63
C LYS A 212 -0.32 17.04 -1.13
N PHE A 213 0.65 17.86 -0.72
CA PHE A 213 0.77 18.32 0.65
C PHE A 213 0.15 19.72 0.75
N ASP A 214 -0.82 19.89 1.64
CA ASP A 214 -1.28 21.20 2.13
C ASP A 214 -0.39 21.66 3.31
#